data_AF-A0A5C6DHV8-F1
#
_entry.id   AF-A0A5C6DHV8-F1
#
_cell.length_a   1.000
_cell.length_b   1.000
_cell.length_c   1.000
_cell.angle_alpha   90.00
_cell.angle_beta   90.00
_cell.angle_gamma   90.00
#
_symmetry.space_group_name_H-M   'P 1'
#
loop_
_entity.id
_entity.type
_entity.pdbx_description
1 polymer ?
#
loop_
_entity_poly.entity_id
_entity_poly.type
_entity_poly.pdbx_seq_one_letter_code
_entity_poly.pdbx_strand_id
1 'polypeptide(L)'
;MSGIELPGENLTIEETLRVLDVARELRSRRETAEEMFRRDDIRTNLRKKLLKATEITGDKVTEAEIDMAISQYLAAVHQYHDPKPGFKNVLAHLWVWRDRVLLAAGALTVVAGGLWYFFA
;
A
#
# COMPACT_ATOMS: atom_id res chain seq x y z
N MET A 1 16.73 -4.41 50.02
CA MET A 1 16.22 -5.17 48.88
C MET A 1 14.73 -4.89 48.78
N SER A 2 14.31 -3.96 47.91
CA SER A 2 12.90 -3.66 47.70
C SER A 2 12.31 -4.73 46.79
N GLY A 3 11.39 -5.53 47.33
CA GLY A 3 10.62 -6.49 46.54
C GLY A 3 9.83 -5.75 45.47
N ILE A 4 10.03 -6.13 44.21
CA ILE A 4 9.17 -5.70 43.13
C ILE A 4 7.93 -6.58 43.24
N GLU A 5 6.87 -6.07 43.87
CA GLU A 5 5.55 -6.71 43.82
C GLU A 5 5.11 -6.73 42.36
N LEU A 6 5.03 -7.93 41.78
CA LEU A 6 4.52 -8.12 40.43
C LEU A 6 3.00 -7.86 40.47
N PRO A 7 2.44 -7.07 39.53
CA PRO A 7 1.00 -6.82 39.47
C PRO A 7 0.31 -8.15 39.14
N GLY A 8 -0.18 -8.85 40.17
CA GLY A 8 -0.75 -10.20 40.04
C GLY A 8 -0.81 -11.04 41.31
N GLU A 9 -0.16 -10.63 42.41
CA GLU A 9 0.00 -11.50 43.58
C GLU A 9 -1.28 -11.71 44.41
N ASN A 10 -2.35 -10.92 44.20
CA ASN A 10 -3.66 -11.09 44.83
C ASN A 10 -4.83 -10.71 43.89
N LEU A 11 -4.81 -11.14 42.63
CA LEU A 11 -5.96 -10.93 41.76
C LEU A 11 -6.98 -12.06 41.94
N THR A 12 -8.24 -11.69 42.14
CA THR A 12 -9.34 -12.66 42.08
C THR A 12 -9.42 -13.27 40.67
N ILE A 13 -10.01 -14.46 40.54
CA ILE A 13 -10.17 -15.14 39.23
C ILE A 13 -10.87 -14.22 38.22
N GLU A 14 -11.82 -13.42 38.68
CA GLU A 14 -12.55 -12.46 37.87
C GLU A 14 -11.66 -11.32 37.36
N GLU A 15 -10.78 -10.79 38.19
CA GLU A 15 -9.80 -9.77 37.79
C GLU A 15 -8.78 -10.31 36.79
N THR A 16 -8.34 -11.56 36.96
CA THR A 16 -7.41 -12.21 36.02
C THR A 16 -8.04 -12.35 34.63
N LEU A 17 -9.33 -12.72 34.57
CA LEU A 17 -10.07 -12.79 33.30
C LEU A 17 -10.23 -11.39 32.69
N ARG A 18 -10.54 -10.37 33.50
CA ARG A 18 -10.68 -8.99 33.02
C ARG A 18 -9.36 -8.43 32.47
N VAL A 19 -8.22 -8.72 33.11
CA VAL A 19 -6.89 -8.35 32.60
C VAL A 19 -6.57 -9.09 31.31
N LEU A 20 -6.95 -10.37 31.19
CA LEU A 20 -6.76 -11.16 29.97
C LEU A 20 -7.60 -10.63 28.80
N ASP A 21 -8.83 -10.19 29.06
CA ASP A 21 -9.71 -9.57 28.05
C ASP A 21 -9.13 -8.24 27.58
N VAL A 22 -8.63 -7.40 28.50
CA VAL A 22 -7.91 -6.17 28.15
C VAL A 22 -6.64 -6.48 27.34
N ALA A 23 -5.88 -7.51 27.70
CA ALA A 23 -4.70 -7.93 26.95
C ALA A 23 -5.06 -8.43 25.54
N ARG A 24 -6.19 -9.12 25.38
CA ARG A 24 -6.70 -9.60 24.08
C ARG A 24 -7.21 -8.46 23.21
N GLU A 25 -7.92 -7.51 23.80
CA GLU A 25 -8.35 -6.25 23.16
C GLU A 25 -7.12 -5.45 22.68
N LEU A 26 -6.11 -5.26 23.53
CA LEU A 26 -4.86 -4.58 23.19
C LEU A 26 -4.09 -5.31 22.09
N ARG A 27 -4.08 -6.65 22.11
CA ARG A 27 -3.45 -7.46 21.05
C ARG A 27 -4.19 -7.36 19.72
N SER A 28 -5.52 -7.37 19.74
CA SER A 28 -6.34 -7.18 18.54
C SER A 28 -6.15 -5.78 17.94
N ARG A 29 -6.05 -4.75 18.80
CA ARG A 29 -5.75 -3.38 18.37
C ARG A 29 -4.31 -3.19 17.89
N ARG A 30 -3.38 -4.09 18.27
CA ARG A 30 -1.98 -4.05 17.83
C ARG A 30 -1.83 -4.34 16.34
N GLU A 31 -2.57 -5.28 15.77
CA GLU A 31 -2.54 -5.54 14.31
C GLU A 31 -2.97 -4.30 13.51
N THR A 32 -4.02 -3.61 13.94
CA THR A 32 -4.48 -2.35 13.33
C THR A 32 -3.51 -1.18 13.59
N ALA A 33 -2.88 -1.13 14.77
CA ALA A 33 -1.88 -0.13 15.08
C ALA A 33 -0.61 -0.31 14.23
N GLU A 34 -0.14 -1.55 14.01
CA GLU A 34 1.05 -1.84 13.21
C GLU A 34 0.90 -1.40 11.74
N GLU A 35 -0.31 -1.40 11.18
CA GLU A 35 -0.60 -0.82 9.86
C GLU A 35 -0.52 0.71 9.84
N MET A 36 -0.98 1.39 10.89
CA MET A 36 -0.85 2.86 11.01
C MET A 36 0.59 3.30 11.35
N PHE A 37 1.31 2.56 12.20
CA PHE A 37 2.73 2.81 12.53
C PHE A 37 3.67 2.55 11.33
N ARG A 38 3.28 1.67 10.40
CA ARG A 38 4.03 1.43 9.16
C ARG A 38 4.21 2.68 8.30
N ARG A 39 3.31 3.67 8.36
CA ARG A 39 3.43 4.91 7.57
C ARG A 39 4.48 5.87 8.13
N ASP A 40 4.58 6.01 9.45
CA ASP A 40 5.51 6.92 10.09
C ASP A 40 6.94 6.35 10.20
N ASP A 41 7.08 5.02 10.26
CA ASP A 41 8.38 4.36 10.38
C ASP A 41 9.22 4.36 9.09
N ILE A 42 8.59 4.54 7.93
CA ILE A 42 9.30 4.53 6.64
C ILE A 42 10.34 5.65 6.58
N ARG A 43 9.98 6.86 7.02
CA ARG A 43 10.88 8.02 7.01
C ARG A 43 12.09 7.80 7.92
N THR A 44 11.84 7.32 9.14
CA THR A 44 12.88 7.07 10.16
C THR A 44 13.83 5.95 9.72
N ASN A 45 13.30 4.88 9.12
CA ASN A 45 14.10 3.77 8.62
C ASN A 45 14.94 4.19 7.40
N LEU A 46 14.37 5.00 6.50
CA LEU A 46 15.08 5.51 5.32
C LEU A 46 16.22 6.47 5.71
N ARG A 47 15.98 7.37 6.68
CA ARG A 47 17.02 8.24 7.25
C ARG A 47 18.17 7.42 7.84
N LYS A 48 17.86 6.40 8.66
CA LYS A 48 18.86 5.54 9.30
C LYS A 48 19.72 4.79 8.27
N LYS A 49 19.11 4.33 7.17
CA LYS A 49 19.83 3.65 6.08
C LYS A 49 20.72 4.61 5.29
N LEU A 50 20.25 5.81 5.00
CA LEU A 50 21.02 6.83 4.28
C LEU A 50 22.21 7.32 5.09
N LEU A 51 22.03 7.59 6.39
CA LEU A 51 23.13 7.95 7.29
C LEU A 51 24.22 6.87 7.37
N LYS A 52 23.80 5.60 7.44
CA LYS A 52 24.74 4.46 7.43
C LYS A 52 25.48 4.33 6.10
N ALA A 53 24.82 4.64 4.98
CA ALA A 53 25.43 4.61 3.65
C ALA A 53 26.43 5.75 3.45
N THR A 54 26.14 6.96 3.96
CA THR A 54 27.06 8.11 3.91
C THR A 54 28.30 7.89 4.77
N GLU A 55 28.16 7.23 5.93
CA GLU A 55 29.28 6.86 6.80
C GLU A 55 30.27 5.90 6.10
N ILE A 56 29.73 4.95 5.31
CA ILE A 56 30.55 3.98 4.55
C ILE A 56 31.19 4.62 3.32
N THR A 57 30.49 5.55 2.67
CA THR A 57 30.90 6.16 1.39
C THR A 57 31.76 7.41 1.58
N GLY A 58 31.79 7.99 2.78
CA GLY A 58 32.57 9.18 3.12
C GLY A 58 32.02 10.48 2.51
N ASP A 59 30.80 10.47 2.01
CA ASP A 59 30.17 11.61 1.36
C ASP A 59 29.64 12.60 2.41
N LYS A 60 29.97 13.89 2.26
CA LYS A 60 29.62 14.93 3.24
C LYS A 60 28.21 15.44 2.99
N VAL A 61 27.22 14.60 3.25
CA VAL A 61 25.81 14.98 3.20
C VAL A 61 25.35 15.37 4.59
N THR A 62 24.74 16.54 4.70
CA THR A 62 24.19 17.03 5.97
C THR A 62 22.87 16.33 6.30
N GLU A 63 22.52 16.19 7.60
CA GLU A 63 21.25 15.60 8.02
C GLU A 63 20.03 16.31 7.41
N ALA A 64 20.14 17.63 7.22
CA ALA A 64 19.12 18.46 6.60
C ALA A 64 18.92 18.15 5.11
N GLU A 65 20.00 17.89 4.37
CA GLU A 65 19.93 17.49 2.95
C GLU A 65 19.31 16.10 2.79
N ILE A 66 19.64 15.16 3.70
CA ILE A 66 19.03 13.82 3.71
C ILE A 66 17.53 13.94 3.95
N ASP A 67 17.11 14.74 4.92
CA ASP A 67 15.69 14.95 5.21
C ASP A 67 14.92 15.61 4.07
N MET A 68 15.55 16.58 3.41
CA MET A 68 14.98 17.21 2.22
C MET A 68 14.83 16.20 1.08
N ALA A 69 15.85 15.38 0.82
CA ALA A 69 15.80 14.34 -0.22
C ALA A 69 14.72 13.29 0.06
N ILE A 70 14.57 12.86 1.31
CA ILE A 70 13.50 11.93 1.72
C ILE A 70 12.12 12.54 1.49
N SER A 71 11.94 13.83 1.82
CA SER A 71 10.67 14.52 1.61
C SER A 71 10.29 14.62 0.13
N GLN A 72 11.25 14.94 -0.74
CA GLN A 72 11.03 14.97 -2.19
C GLN A 72 10.73 13.58 -2.75
N TYR A 73 11.46 12.56 -2.29
CA TYR A 73 11.20 11.17 -2.68
C TYR A 73 9.77 10.74 -2.31
N LEU A 74 9.36 10.94 -1.04
CA LEU A 74 8.02 10.55 -0.58
C LEU A 74 6.89 11.33 -1.29
N ALA A 75 7.15 12.59 -1.66
CA ALA A 75 6.23 13.39 -2.47
C ALA A 75 6.09 12.85 -3.90
N ALA A 76 7.17 12.31 -4.48
CA ALA A 76 7.17 11.71 -5.82
C ALA A 76 6.61 10.27 -5.85
N VAL A 77 6.73 9.51 -4.76
CA VAL A 77 6.28 8.11 -4.68
C VAL A 77 4.78 7.93 -4.95
N HIS A 78 3.97 8.94 -4.63
CA HIS A 78 2.52 8.91 -4.87
C HIS A 78 2.11 9.51 -6.23
N GLN A 79 3.07 9.85 -7.10
CA GLN A 79 2.74 10.32 -8.44
C GLN A 79 2.40 9.14 -9.34
N TYR A 80 1.17 9.16 -9.86
CA TYR A 80 0.74 8.25 -10.90
C TYR A 80 1.57 8.49 -12.16
N HIS A 81 2.36 7.50 -12.56
CA HIS A 81 3.06 7.53 -13.84
C HIS A 81 2.21 6.80 -14.88
N ASP A 82 1.65 7.57 -15.82
CA ASP A 82 0.85 7.01 -16.90
C ASP A 82 1.71 6.02 -17.72
N PRO A 83 1.26 4.77 -17.94
CA PRO A 83 2.03 3.81 -18.72
C PRO A 83 2.25 4.34 -20.13
N LYS A 84 3.51 4.30 -20.60
CA LYS A 84 3.89 4.75 -21.96
C LYS A 84 2.90 4.17 -22.99
N PRO A 85 2.30 5.00 -23.87
CA PRO A 85 1.35 4.52 -24.85
C PRO A 85 2.02 3.46 -25.72
N GLY A 86 1.46 2.25 -25.74
CA GLY A 86 2.03 1.12 -26.44
C GLY A 86 1.00 0.03 -26.70
N PHE A 87 1.35 -0.92 -27.58
CA PHE A 87 0.45 -1.99 -28.02
C PHE A 87 -0.15 -2.80 -26.85
N LYS A 88 0.60 -2.96 -25.75
CA LYS A 88 0.12 -3.64 -24.53
C LYS A 88 -1.03 -2.89 -23.86
N ASN A 89 -0.98 -1.55 -23.82
CA ASN A 89 -2.09 -0.74 -23.30
C ASN A 89 -3.31 -0.85 -24.20
N VAL A 90 -3.14 -0.84 -25.52
CA VAL A 90 -4.27 -1.00 -26.46
C VAL A 90 -4.95 -2.36 -26.25
N LEU A 91 -4.17 -3.44 -26.14
CA LEU A 91 -4.70 -4.77 -25.83
C LEU A 91 -5.41 -4.82 -24.48
N ALA A 92 -4.84 -4.17 -23.45
CA ALA A 92 -5.46 -4.10 -22.13
C ALA A 92 -6.81 -3.36 -22.17
N HIS A 93 -6.89 -2.24 -22.90
CA HIS A 93 -8.15 -1.52 -23.09
C HIS A 93 -9.17 -2.36 -23.87
N LEU A 94 -8.72 -3.06 -24.93
CA LEU A 94 -9.56 -3.97 -25.71
C LEU A 94 -10.10 -5.12 -24.87
N TRP A 95 -9.31 -5.64 -23.92
CA TRP A 95 -9.74 -6.69 -23.01
C TRP A 95 -10.76 -6.20 -21.98
N VAL A 96 -10.52 -5.04 -21.36
CA VAL A 96 -11.46 -4.43 -20.41
C VAL A 96 -12.80 -4.13 -21.09
N TRP A 97 -12.78 -3.76 -22.37
CA TRP A 97 -13.99 -3.44 -23.15
C TRP A 97 -14.50 -4.61 -24.01
N ARG A 98 -14.07 -5.84 -23.76
CA ARG A 98 -14.43 -7.02 -24.59
C ARG A 98 -15.92 -7.14 -24.88
N ASP A 99 -16.78 -6.89 -23.90
CA ASP A 99 -18.23 -7.02 -24.05
C ASP A 99 -18.78 -5.94 -24.99
N ARG A 100 -18.25 -4.71 -24.90
CA ARG A 100 -18.60 -3.61 -25.81
C ARG A 100 -18.08 -3.85 -27.22
N VAL A 101 -16.87 -4.39 -27.36
CA VAL A 101 -16.27 -4.72 -28.66
C VAL A 101 -17.07 -5.84 -29.34
N LEU A 102 -17.47 -6.88 -28.60
CA LEU A 102 -18.30 -7.97 -29.12
C LEU A 102 -19.69 -7.47 -29.55
N LEU A 103 -20.32 -6.60 -28.76
CA LEU A 103 -21.60 -5.99 -29.12
C LEU A 103 -21.48 -5.13 -30.39
N ALA A 104 -20.45 -4.31 -30.49
CA ALA A 104 -20.21 -3.47 -31.67
C ALA A 104 -19.94 -4.32 -32.92
N ALA A 105 -19.13 -5.37 -32.79
CA ALA A 105 -18.87 -6.32 -33.87
C ALA A 105 -20.13 -7.06 -34.31
N GLY A 106 -20.94 -7.54 -33.36
CA GLY A 106 -22.24 -8.17 -33.64
C GLY A 106 -23.24 -7.22 -34.29
N ALA A 107 -23.31 -5.96 -33.84
CA ALA A 107 -24.16 -4.96 -34.48
C ALA A 107 -23.72 -4.71 -35.93
N LEU A 108 -22.41 -4.60 -36.18
CA LEU A 108 -21.88 -4.42 -37.53
C LEU A 108 -22.19 -5.59 -38.45
N THR A 109 -22.07 -6.83 -37.97
CA THR A 109 -22.38 -8.02 -38.79
C THR A 109 -23.86 -8.12 -39.10
N VAL A 110 -24.75 -7.79 -38.15
CA VAL A 110 -26.20 -7.75 -38.40
C VAL A 110 -26.57 -6.67 -39.41
N VAL A 111 -25.99 -5.47 -39.30
CA VAL A 111 -26.25 -4.39 -40.26
C VAL A 111 -25.72 -4.73 -41.65
N ALA A 112 -24.49 -5.24 -41.75
CA ALA A 112 -23.90 -5.63 -43.02
C ALA A 112 -24.65 -6.80 -43.69
N GLY A 113 -25.01 -7.82 -42.90
CA GLY A 113 -25.81 -8.95 -43.38
C GLY A 113 -27.22 -8.54 -43.79
N GLY A 114 -27.85 -7.63 -43.03
CA GLY A 114 -29.16 -7.07 -43.36
C GLY A 114 -29.13 -6.25 -44.65
N LEU A 115 -28.14 -5.37 -44.80
CA LEU A 115 -27.94 -4.60 -46.03
C LEU A 115 -27.68 -5.51 -47.23
N TRP A 116 -26.84 -6.52 -47.07
CA TRP A 116 -26.62 -7.51 -48.14
C TRP A 116 -27.92 -8.22 -48.50
N TYR A 117 -28.69 -8.71 -47.52
CA TYR A 117 -29.96 -9.38 -47.78
C TYR A 117 -31.01 -8.49 -48.45
N PHE A 118 -31.02 -7.19 -48.18
CA PHE A 118 -31.94 -6.25 -48.81
C PHE A 118 -31.52 -5.81 -50.22
N PHE A 119 -30.22 -5.85 -50.55
CA PHE A 119 -29.68 -5.42 -51.84
C PHE A 119 -29.25 -6.58 -52.77
N ALA A 120 -29.24 -7.83 -52.28
CA ALA A 120 -29.00 -9.05 -53.06
C ALA A 120 -30.33 -9.70 -53.49
#